data_AF-A0A941EZC2-F1
#
_entry.id   AF-A0A941EZC2-F1
#
_cell.length_a   1.000
_cell.length_b   1.000
_cell.length_c   1.000
_cell.angle_alpha   90.00
_cell.angle_beta   90.00
_cell.angle_gamma   90.00
#
_symmetry.space_group_name_H-M   'P 1'
#
loop_
_entity.id
_entity.type
_entity.pdbx_description
1 polymer ?
#
loop_
_entity_poly.entity_id
_entity_poly.type
_entity_poly.pdbx_seq_one_letter_code
_entity_poly.pdbx_strand_id
1 'polypeptide(L)'
;MALGTENPLDPRVRPCGVNRQGEGGTDGLIWTLLPEDFGRQAHADRRRAALDAHLDLLGVQAQGLLWAFDYWLEPSRPLRQYLWAYTPEDEQRARTIITVLSAQQIKSVLRWLAEPYWDHYVGWPDLLTWRSTPDGARDALFVEVKSSSDQLSDDQKTWIRGNKDRLGLDFKLV
;
A
#
# COMPACT_ATOMS: atom_id res chain seq x y z
N MET A 1 -2.43 2.83 -7.45
CA MET A 1 -3.00 1.47 -7.59
C MET A 1 -4.10 1.34 -6.57
N ALA A 2 -5.36 1.37 -6.99
CA ALA A 2 -6.46 1.34 -6.04
C ALA A 2 -6.56 -0.06 -5.43
N LEU A 3 -6.45 -0.16 -4.11
CA LEU A 3 -6.90 -1.34 -3.35
C LEU A 3 -8.41 -1.61 -3.58
N GLY A 4 -9.11 -0.66 -4.19
CA GLY A 4 -10.50 -0.74 -4.63
C GLY A 4 -10.67 -1.58 -5.90
N THR A 5 -10.97 -2.85 -5.72
CA THR A 5 -11.87 -3.58 -6.63
C THR A 5 -13.31 -3.07 -6.45
N GLU A 6 -13.49 -1.75 -6.38
CA GLU A 6 -14.74 -1.12 -6.02
C GLU A 6 -15.74 -1.36 -7.15
N ASN A 7 -16.75 -2.16 -6.84
CA ASN A 7 -17.92 -2.28 -7.70
C ASN A 7 -18.84 -1.11 -7.33
N PRO A 8 -19.11 -0.14 -8.22
CA PRO A 8 -20.01 0.97 -7.92
C PRO A 8 -21.45 0.51 -7.62
N LEU A 9 -21.79 -0.74 -7.93
CA LEU A 9 -23.06 -1.39 -7.58
C LEU A 9 -23.00 -2.15 -6.25
N ASP A 10 -21.89 -2.11 -5.51
CA ASP A 10 -21.81 -2.74 -4.20
C ASP A 10 -22.75 -2.01 -3.22
N PRO A 11 -23.80 -2.70 -2.70
CA PRO A 11 -24.79 -2.07 -1.82
C PRO A 11 -24.22 -1.64 -0.48
N ARG A 12 -22.97 -2.01 -0.15
CA ARG A 12 -22.25 -1.58 1.06
C ARG A 12 -21.51 -0.26 0.89
N VAL A 13 -21.39 0.27 -0.33
CA VAL A 13 -20.69 1.53 -0.59
C VAL A 13 -21.42 2.69 0.09
N ARG A 14 -20.67 3.50 0.82
CA ARG A 14 -21.13 4.70 1.52
C ARG A 14 -20.18 5.85 1.23
N PRO A 15 -20.68 7.10 1.19
CA PRO A 15 -19.83 8.27 1.26
C PRO A 15 -19.09 8.31 2.60
N CYS A 16 -17.77 8.49 2.55
CA CYS A 16 -16.89 8.66 3.70
C CYS A 16 -16.15 10.00 3.57
N GLY A 17 -16.07 10.73 4.67
CA GLY A 17 -15.46 12.06 4.72
C GLY A 17 -14.32 12.12 5.73
N VAL A 18 -13.23 12.81 5.39
CA VAL A 18 -12.20 13.22 6.36
C VAL A 18 -11.94 14.71 6.24
N ASN A 19 -11.67 15.35 7.37
CA ASN A 19 -11.22 16.74 7.38
C ASN A 19 -9.79 16.80 6.86
N ARG A 20 -9.57 17.62 5.84
CA ARG A 20 -8.24 18.01 5.42
C ARG A 20 -7.83 19.23 6.24
N GLN A 21 -6.79 19.07 7.05
CA GLN A 21 -5.96 20.19 7.46
C GLN A 21 -4.79 20.23 6.48
N GLY A 22 -4.75 21.24 5.62
CA GLY A 22 -3.72 21.35 4.58
C GLY A 22 -2.69 22.42 4.92
N GLU A 23 -1.40 22.15 4.69
CA GLU A 23 -0.45 23.24 4.43
C GLU A 23 -0.88 23.97 3.14
N GLY A 24 -0.96 25.31 3.20
CA GLY A 24 -1.33 26.15 2.05
C GLY A 24 -2.81 26.58 1.97
N GLY A 25 -3.62 26.40 3.02
CA GLY A 25 -4.91 27.10 3.18
C GLY A 25 -6.08 26.57 2.34
N THR A 26 -6.04 25.32 1.88
CA THR A 26 -7.21 24.65 1.29
C THR A 26 -7.81 23.64 2.28
N ASP A 27 -8.36 24.19 3.36
CA ASP A 27 -9.15 23.44 4.33
C ASP A 27 -10.46 22.98 3.68
N GLY A 28 -10.85 21.74 3.92
CA GLY A 28 -12.07 21.18 3.33
C GLY A 28 -12.30 19.71 3.65
N LEU A 29 -13.54 19.26 3.43
CA LEU A 29 -13.92 17.86 3.53
C LEU A 29 -13.50 17.14 2.24
N ILE A 30 -12.66 16.11 2.38
CA ILE A 30 -12.40 15.14 1.31
C ILE A 30 -13.47 14.07 1.39
N TRP A 31 -14.17 13.82 0.28
CA TRP A 31 -15.14 12.74 0.16
C TRP A 31 -14.62 11.64 -0.73
N THR A 32 -14.84 10.40 -0.32
CA THR A 32 -14.61 9.20 -1.15
C THR A 32 -15.75 8.21 -0.92
N LEU A 33 -15.92 7.26 -1.83
CA LEU A 33 -16.89 6.17 -1.70
C LEU A 33 -16.14 4.93 -1.22
N LEU A 34 -16.50 4.39 -0.06
CA LEU A 34 -15.90 3.17 0.46
C LEU A 34 -17.00 2.20 0.91
N PRO A 35 -16.83 0.90 0.71
CA PRO A 35 -17.73 -0.06 1.34
C PRO A 35 -17.61 0.01 2.86
N GLU A 36 -18.70 -0.20 3.59
CA GLU A 36 -18.73 -0.13 5.06
C GLU A 36 -17.76 -1.09 5.76
N ASP A 37 -17.34 -2.15 5.07
CA ASP A 37 -16.36 -3.13 5.51
C ASP A 37 -14.93 -2.84 5.00
N PHE A 38 -14.70 -1.72 4.30
CA PHE A 38 -13.39 -1.35 3.76
C PHE A 38 -12.28 -1.47 4.82
N GLY A 39 -11.19 -2.13 4.43
CA GLY A 39 -10.02 -2.37 5.26
C GLY A 39 -10.22 -3.35 6.42
N ARG A 40 -11.37 -4.02 6.51
CA ARG A 40 -11.61 -5.13 7.44
C ARG A 40 -11.45 -6.47 6.74
N GLN A 41 -11.14 -7.52 7.49
CA GLN A 41 -11.07 -8.90 6.97
C GLN A 41 -12.33 -9.32 6.18
N ALA A 42 -13.51 -8.91 6.64
CA ALA A 42 -14.79 -9.23 5.98
C ALA A 42 -14.87 -8.71 4.53
N HIS A 43 -14.27 -7.55 4.24
CA HIS A 43 -14.20 -7.03 2.88
C HIS A 43 -13.31 -7.91 2.01
N ALA A 44 -12.13 -8.27 2.52
CA ALA A 44 -11.18 -9.13 1.82
C ALA A 44 -11.77 -10.50 1.48
N ASP A 45 -12.51 -11.10 2.41
CA ASP A 45 -13.18 -12.37 2.18
C ASP A 45 -14.25 -12.26 1.10
N ARG A 46 -15.09 -11.21 1.16
CA ARG A 46 -16.15 -10.95 0.18
C ARG A 46 -15.61 -10.62 -1.21
N ARG A 47 -14.45 -9.98 -1.30
CA ARG A 47 -13.82 -9.55 -2.56
C ARG A 47 -12.68 -10.45 -3.03
N ARG A 48 -12.43 -11.57 -2.35
CA ARG A 48 -11.28 -12.47 -2.60
C ARG A 48 -11.05 -12.78 -4.07
N ALA A 49 -12.05 -13.31 -4.77
CA ALA A 49 -11.94 -13.66 -6.17
C ALA A 49 -11.67 -12.45 -7.09
N ALA A 50 -12.25 -11.29 -6.76
CA ALA A 50 -12.01 -10.06 -7.52
C ALA A 50 -10.59 -9.50 -7.27
N LEU A 51 -10.10 -9.59 -6.02
CA LEU A 51 -8.75 -9.21 -5.65
C LEU A 51 -7.72 -10.12 -6.35
N ASP A 52 -7.92 -11.43 -6.32
CA ASP A 52 -7.06 -12.40 -7.00
C ASP A 52 -7.00 -12.10 -8.51
N ALA A 53 -8.15 -11.97 -9.16
CA ALA A 53 -8.22 -11.62 -10.58
C ALA A 53 -7.55 -10.29 -10.90
N HIS A 54 -7.70 -9.27 -10.04
CA HIS A 54 -7.06 -7.98 -10.25
C HIS A 54 -5.53 -8.08 -10.14
N LEU A 55 -5.01 -8.77 -9.12
CA LEU A 55 -3.57 -8.96 -8.94
C LEU A 55 -2.96 -9.75 -10.09
N ASP A 56 -3.67 -10.72 -10.66
CA ASP A 56 -3.22 -11.47 -11.84
C ASP A 56 -3.04 -10.55 -13.06
N LEU A 57 -3.99 -9.62 -13.28
CA LEU A 57 -3.97 -8.67 -14.40
C LEU A 57 -2.75 -7.72 -14.39
N LEU A 58 -2.15 -7.47 -13.22
CA LEU A 58 -1.01 -6.56 -13.09
C LEU A 58 0.28 -7.07 -13.77
N GLY A 59 0.29 -8.32 -14.27
CA GLY A 59 1.44 -8.89 -14.99
C GLY A 59 2.64 -9.20 -14.08
N VAL A 60 3.76 -9.63 -14.65
CA VAL A 60 4.95 -10.11 -13.88
C VAL A 60 6.16 -9.19 -14.00
N GLN A 61 6.01 -8.04 -14.66
CA GLN A 61 7.08 -7.10 -14.96
C GLN A 61 6.79 -5.74 -14.32
N ALA A 62 7.82 -5.03 -13.87
CA ALA A 62 7.68 -3.70 -13.27
C ALA A 62 6.99 -2.70 -14.21
N GLN A 63 7.23 -2.81 -15.52
CA GLN A 63 6.59 -1.94 -16.51
C GLN A 63 5.06 -2.06 -16.52
N GLY A 64 4.52 -3.27 -16.34
CA GLY A 64 3.07 -3.49 -16.25
C GLY A 64 2.48 -2.86 -14.99
N LEU A 65 3.20 -2.96 -13.87
CA LEU A 65 2.81 -2.33 -12.61
C LEU A 65 2.87 -0.80 -12.66
N LEU A 66 3.90 -0.23 -13.30
CA LEU A 66 4.00 1.22 -13.50
C LEU A 66 2.86 1.73 -14.38
N TRP A 67 2.56 1.02 -15.47
CA TRP A 67 1.43 1.37 -16.32
C TRP A 67 0.11 1.33 -15.54
N ALA A 68 -0.11 0.29 -14.73
CA ALA A 68 -1.30 0.19 -13.88
C ALA A 68 -1.33 1.29 -12.81
N PHE A 69 -0.19 1.62 -12.21
CA PHE A 69 -0.08 2.72 -11.26
C PHE A 69 -0.53 4.05 -11.89
N ASP A 70 -0.08 4.32 -13.12
CA ASP A 70 -0.37 5.56 -13.85
C ASP A 70 -1.81 5.64 -14.27
N TYR A 71 -2.34 4.54 -14.81
CA TYR A 71 -3.74 4.41 -15.18
C TYR A 71 -4.67 4.69 -13.99
N TRP A 72 -4.31 4.20 -12.79
CA TRP A 72 -5.10 4.37 -11.58
C TRP A 72 -4.78 5.66 -10.80
N LEU A 73 -3.82 6.48 -11.22
CA LEU A 73 -3.34 7.60 -10.42
C LEU A 73 -4.45 8.63 -10.14
N GLU A 74 -5.13 9.09 -11.21
CA GLU A 74 -6.24 10.03 -11.10
C GLU A 74 -7.51 9.40 -10.51
N PRO A 75 -8.00 8.23 -10.98
CA PRO A 75 -9.17 7.61 -10.38
C PRO A 75 -9.04 7.32 -8.88
N SER A 76 -7.83 7.02 -8.40
CA SER A 76 -7.57 6.77 -6.98
C SER A 76 -7.35 8.03 -6.14
N ARG A 77 -7.36 9.23 -6.74
CA ARG A 77 -7.03 10.49 -6.04
C ARG A 77 -7.87 10.72 -4.78
N PRO A 78 -9.21 10.54 -4.75
CA PRO A 78 -9.99 10.73 -3.52
C PRO A 78 -9.61 9.76 -2.41
N LEU A 79 -9.37 8.48 -2.74
CA LEU A 79 -8.90 7.48 -1.77
C LEU A 79 -7.49 7.82 -1.26
N ARG A 80 -6.58 8.20 -2.15
CA ARG A 80 -5.23 8.63 -1.77
C ARG A 80 -5.26 9.85 -0.86
N GLN A 81 -6.14 10.81 -1.13
CA GLN A 81 -6.35 11.96 -0.25
C GLN A 81 -6.91 11.55 1.12
N TYR A 82 -7.89 10.65 1.14
CA TYR A 82 -8.45 10.08 2.36
C TYR A 82 -7.37 9.36 3.22
N LEU A 83 -6.41 8.69 2.57
CA LEU A 83 -5.30 7.99 3.21
C LEU A 83 -4.02 8.84 3.37
N TRP A 84 -4.10 10.16 3.11
CA TRP A 84 -2.95 11.09 3.17
C TRP A 84 -1.73 10.70 2.31
N ALA A 85 -1.94 10.00 1.19
CA ALA A 85 -0.90 9.52 0.27
C ALA A 85 -1.05 10.12 -1.14
N TYR A 86 -1.09 11.45 -1.25
CA TYR A 86 -1.50 12.16 -2.48
C TYR A 86 -0.57 13.26 -2.94
N THR A 87 0.56 13.47 -2.27
CA THR A 87 1.52 14.49 -2.69
C THR A 87 2.34 14.01 -3.90
N PRO A 88 2.93 14.92 -4.69
CA PRO A 88 3.86 14.52 -5.75
C PRO A 88 5.05 13.68 -5.23
N GLU A 89 5.45 13.91 -3.97
CA GLU A 89 6.49 13.11 -3.32
C GLU A 89 6.03 11.67 -3.06
N ASP A 90 4.79 11.47 -2.59
CA ASP A 90 4.22 10.13 -2.41
C ASP A 90 4.10 9.38 -3.73
N GLU A 91 3.71 10.07 -4.80
CA GLU A 91 3.63 9.49 -6.13
C GLU A 91 5.01 9.06 -6.64
N GLN A 92 6.03 9.89 -6.44
CA GLN A 92 7.40 9.56 -6.80
C GLN A 92 7.95 8.39 -5.97
N ARG A 93 7.70 8.38 -4.65
CA ARG A 93 8.08 7.26 -3.76
C ARG A 93 7.43 5.96 -4.22
N ALA A 94 6.14 5.96 -4.55
CA ALA A 94 5.44 4.78 -5.04
C ALA A 94 6.06 4.24 -6.35
N ARG A 95 6.40 5.12 -7.30
CA ARG A 95 7.10 4.73 -8.53
C ARG A 95 8.46 4.10 -8.24
N THR A 96 9.24 4.71 -7.35
CA THR A 96 10.54 4.16 -6.94
C THR A 96 10.37 2.76 -6.33
N ILE A 97 9.42 2.58 -5.41
CA ILE A 97 9.15 1.28 -4.78
C ILE A 97 8.78 0.22 -5.84
N ILE A 98 7.95 0.55 -6.83
CA ILE A 98 7.58 -0.37 -7.93
C ILE A 98 8.80 -0.78 -8.77
N THR A 99 9.79 0.10 -8.93
CA THR A 99 11.02 -0.21 -9.68
C THR A 99 12.09 -0.93 -8.85
N VAL A 100 12.04 -0.78 -7.53
CA VAL A 100 13.01 -1.38 -6.60
C VAL A 100 12.62 -2.80 -6.23
N LEU A 101 11.33 -3.05 -6.00
CA LEU A 101 10.80 -4.36 -5.67
C LEU A 101 10.42 -5.13 -6.94
N SER A 102 10.53 -6.46 -6.89
CA SER A 102 10.01 -7.31 -7.96
C SER A 102 8.48 -7.21 -8.04
N ALA A 103 7.94 -7.53 -9.23
CA ALA A 103 6.49 -7.50 -9.41
C ALA A 103 5.75 -8.45 -8.45
N GLN A 104 6.35 -9.60 -8.14
CA GLN A 104 5.80 -10.54 -7.17
C GLN A 104 5.76 -9.95 -5.77
N GLN A 105 6.84 -9.29 -5.32
CA GLN A 105 6.88 -8.62 -4.01
C GLN A 105 5.82 -7.52 -3.93
N ILE A 106 5.66 -6.70 -4.97
CA ILE A 106 4.61 -5.67 -5.02
C ILE A 106 3.23 -6.31 -4.90
N LYS A 107 2.93 -7.40 -5.63
CA LYS A 107 1.65 -8.10 -5.51
C LYS A 107 1.42 -8.66 -4.11
N SER A 108 2.45 -9.23 -3.48
CA SER A 108 2.36 -9.70 -2.09
C SER A 108 2.04 -8.56 -1.11
N VAL A 109 2.69 -7.41 -1.27
CA VAL A 109 2.42 -6.20 -0.47
C VAL A 109 0.99 -5.71 -0.67
N LEU A 110 0.54 -5.60 -1.92
CA LEU A 110 -0.83 -5.19 -2.25
C LEU A 110 -1.85 -6.16 -1.69
N ARG A 111 -1.59 -7.47 -1.77
CA ARG A 111 -2.46 -8.48 -1.19
C ARG A 111 -2.54 -8.35 0.33
N TRP A 112 -1.40 -8.21 1.00
CA TRP A 112 -1.32 -8.01 2.44
C TRP A 112 -2.11 -6.77 2.88
N LEU A 113 -1.92 -5.64 2.19
CA LEU A 113 -2.66 -4.40 2.47
C LEU A 113 -4.15 -4.50 2.15
N ALA A 114 -4.56 -5.24 1.10
CA ALA A 114 -5.96 -5.39 0.73
C ALA A 114 -6.79 -6.25 1.69
N GLU A 115 -6.15 -6.92 2.64
CA GLU A 115 -6.82 -7.77 3.62
C GLU A 115 -7.34 -6.95 4.83
N PRO A 116 -7.02 -7.19 6.12
CA PRO A 116 -7.39 -6.18 7.11
C PRO A 116 -6.42 -4.99 6.97
N TYR A 117 -6.64 -4.13 5.98
CA TYR A 117 -5.84 -2.93 5.72
C TYR A 117 -5.56 -2.14 7.00
N TRP A 118 -6.58 -1.95 7.85
CA TRP A 118 -6.44 -1.19 9.09
C TRP A 118 -5.52 -1.83 10.12
N ASP A 119 -5.32 -3.14 10.05
CA ASP A 119 -4.39 -3.85 10.91
C ASP A 119 -2.97 -3.90 10.28
N HIS A 120 -2.85 -3.60 8.98
CA HIS A 120 -1.64 -3.81 8.18
C HIS A 120 -1.01 -2.53 7.63
N TYR A 121 -1.68 -1.37 7.73
CA TYR A 121 -1.19 -0.10 7.17
C TYR A 121 -0.11 0.57 8.02
N VAL A 122 0.09 0.11 9.26
CA VAL A 122 1.10 0.61 10.22
C VAL A 122 2.14 -0.47 10.56
N GLY A 123 3.23 -0.05 11.20
CA GLY A 123 4.30 -0.96 11.64
C GLY A 123 5.30 -1.35 10.55
N TRP A 124 5.22 -0.74 9.36
CA TRP A 124 6.21 -0.92 8.29
C TRP A 124 7.60 -0.42 8.74
N PRO A 125 8.69 -1.06 8.29
CA PRO A 125 10.05 -0.64 8.62
C PRO A 125 10.37 0.78 8.14
N ASP A 126 11.20 1.49 8.90
CA ASP A 126 11.56 2.89 8.65
C ASP A 126 12.14 3.14 7.25
N LEU A 127 12.94 2.21 6.73
CA LEU A 127 13.70 2.39 5.50
C LEU A 127 13.50 1.22 4.52
N LEU A 128 13.54 1.56 3.22
CA LEU A 128 13.78 0.62 2.14
C LEU A 128 15.09 0.99 1.45
N THR A 129 16.05 0.07 1.46
CA THR A 129 17.36 0.25 0.84
C THR A 129 17.52 -0.69 -0.34
N TRP A 130 18.35 -0.32 -1.31
CA TRP A 130 18.68 -1.19 -2.44
C TRP A 130 20.03 -0.78 -3.03
N ARG A 131 20.60 -1.68 -3.83
CA ARG A 131 21.78 -1.40 -4.64
C ARG A 131 21.36 -1.03 -6.06
N SER A 132 21.78 0.12 -6.54
CA SER A 132 21.62 0.48 -7.96
C SER A 132 22.68 -0.22 -8.80
N THR A 133 22.25 -0.90 -9.85
CA THR A 133 23.13 -1.57 -10.83
C THR A 133 22.76 -1.13 -12.25
N PRO A 134 23.62 -1.38 -13.26
CA PRO A 134 23.28 -1.08 -14.66
C PRO A 134 21.99 -1.76 -15.14
N ASP A 135 21.64 -2.93 -14.59
CA ASP A 135 20.45 -3.70 -14.95
C ASP A 135 19.22 -3.37 -14.07
N GLY A 136 19.33 -2.35 -13.20
CA GLY A 136 18.27 -1.94 -12.27
C GLY A 136 18.61 -2.15 -10.79
N ALA A 137 17.59 -2.07 -9.93
CA ALA A 137 17.74 -2.25 -8.49
C ALA A 137 17.97 -3.72 -8.11
N ARG A 138 18.85 -3.95 -7.13
CA ARG A 138 19.16 -5.27 -6.55
C ARG A 138 19.17 -5.20 -5.03
N ASP A 139 18.98 -6.35 -4.39
CA ASP A 139 19.06 -6.53 -2.93
C ASP A 139 18.21 -5.51 -2.15
N ALA A 140 16.95 -5.38 -2.55
CA ALA A 140 16.02 -4.53 -1.83
C ALA A 140 15.83 -5.08 -0.40
N LEU A 141 16.13 -4.26 0.61
CA LEU A 141 16.11 -4.63 2.01
C LEU A 141 15.33 -3.60 2.81
N PHE A 142 14.32 -4.08 3.54
CA PHE A 142 13.62 -3.27 4.54
C PHE A 142 14.40 -3.22 5.85
N VAL A 143 14.50 -2.04 6.45
CA VAL A 143 15.29 -1.82 7.66
C VAL A 143 14.47 -1.04 8.68
N GLU A 144 14.34 -1.62 9.87
CA GLU A 144 13.81 -0.96 11.06
C GLU A 144 14.98 -0.49 11.92
N VAL A 145 15.02 0.78 12.30
CA VAL A 145 16.13 1.40 13.04
C VAL A 145 15.71 1.60 14.49
N LYS A 146 16.43 1.00 15.42
CA LYS A 146 16.19 1.17 16.86
C LYS A 146 17.41 1.77 17.56
N SER A 147 17.17 2.83 18.31
CA SER A 147 18.16 3.31 19.28
C SER A 147 18.34 2.30 20.41
N SER A 148 19.43 2.39 21.16
CA SER A 148 19.76 1.46 22.24
C SER A 148 18.70 1.35 23.35
N SER A 149 17.83 2.35 23.47
CA SER A 149 16.74 2.39 24.45
C SER A 149 15.35 2.16 23.85
N ASP A 150 15.23 2.07 22.52
CA ASP A 150 13.93 1.93 21.87
C ASP A 150 13.53 0.46 21.71
N GLN A 151 12.24 0.18 21.81
CA GLN A 151 11.68 -1.15 21.68
C GLN A 151 10.74 -1.22 20.48
N LEU A 152 10.61 -2.42 19.91
CA LEU A 152 9.62 -2.65 18.86
C LEU A 152 8.19 -2.44 19.41
N SER A 153 7.43 -1.60 18.73
CA SER A 153 6.00 -1.45 18.98
C SER A 153 5.25 -2.75 18.63
N ASP A 154 4.01 -2.89 19.10
CA ASP A 154 3.22 -4.08 18.80
C ASP A 154 2.83 -4.15 17.31
N ASP A 155 2.66 -3.01 16.65
CA ASP A 155 2.43 -2.93 15.20
C ASP A 155 3.67 -3.41 14.43
N GLN A 156 4.87 -2.98 14.83
CA GLN A 156 6.12 -3.42 14.23
C GLN A 156 6.34 -4.92 14.41
N LYS A 157 6.06 -5.45 15.62
CA LYS A 157 6.11 -6.90 15.87
C LYS A 157 5.11 -7.66 15.00
N THR A 158 3.92 -7.09 14.80
CA THR A 158 2.87 -7.68 13.96
C THR A 158 3.31 -7.73 12.50
N TRP A 159 3.86 -6.62 11.97
CA TRP A 159 4.43 -6.58 10.63
C TRP A 159 5.57 -7.58 10.46
N ILE A 160 6.51 -7.68 11.41
CA ILE A 160 7.65 -8.62 11.35
C ILE A 160 7.17 -10.07 11.25
N ARG A 161 6.15 -10.46 12.05
CA ARG A 161 5.55 -11.80 11.97
C ARG A 161 4.86 -12.01 10.62
N GLY A 162 4.03 -11.05 10.20
CA GLY A 162 3.34 -11.09 8.91
C GLY A 162 4.31 -11.17 7.72
N ASN A 163 5.45 -10.48 7.81
CA ASN A 163 6.49 -10.53 6.81
C ASN A 163 7.08 -11.93 6.68
N LYS A 164 7.45 -12.55 7.79
CA LYS A 164 7.96 -13.92 7.84
C LYS A 164 6.96 -14.93 7.26
N ASP A 165 5.69 -14.79 7.63
CA ASP A 165 4.69 -15.81 7.32
C ASP A 165 4.12 -15.65 5.91
N ARG A 166 4.11 -14.44 5.34
CA ARG A 166 3.32 -14.13 4.14
C ARG A 166 4.00 -13.26 3.09
N LEU A 167 4.70 -12.19 3.48
CA LEU A 167 5.27 -11.26 2.51
C LEU A 167 6.59 -11.76 1.92
N GLY A 168 7.44 -12.37 2.74
CA GLY A 168 8.76 -12.87 2.34
C GLY A 168 9.72 -11.76 1.87
N LEU A 169 9.61 -10.55 2.41
CA LEU A 169 10.51 -9.45 2.09
C LEU A 169 11.78 -9.55 2.95
N ASP A 170 12.93 -9.27 2.34
CA ASP A 170 14.18 -9.18 3.08
C ASP A 170 14.08 -8.05 4.09
N PHE A 171 14.41 -8.36 5.34
CA PHE A 171 14.24 -7.47 6.47
C PHE A 171 15.41 -7.55 7.46
N LYS A 172 15.78 -6.41 8.03
CA LYS A 172 16.77 -6.33 9.10
C LYS A 172 16.38 -5.31 10.17
N LEU A 173 16.59 -5.67 11.44
CA LEU A 173 16.60 -4.73 12.56
C LEU A 173 18.03 -4.20 12.77
N VAL A 174 18.19 -2.88 12.84
CA VAL A 174 19.48 -2.18 12.99
C VAL A 174 19.50 -1.32 14.23
#